data_AF-A0A7V9RDF8-F1
#
_entry.id   AF-A0A7V9RDF8-F1
#
_cell.length_a   1.000
_cell.length_b   1.000
_cell.length_c   1.000
_cell.angle_alpha   90.00
_cell.angle_beta   90.00
_cell.angle_gamma   90.00
#
_symmetry.space_group_name_H-M   'P 1'
#
loop_
_entity.id
_entity.type
_entity.pdbx_description
1 polymer ?
#
loop_
_entity_poly.entity_id
_entity_poly.type
_entity_poly.pdbx_seq_one_letter_code
_entity_poly.pdbx_strand_id
1 'polypeptide(L)'
;SKWIGETEKNLAALFDAAEAGHAILLFDEADAVFGKRTEVRSSNDRHANHETNYLLQRLESFTGICILTTNHDAAIDEAFRRRLSVHVRFPMPEADERKRLWQALIPKAAPTASELHFDQLGETFVMSGGYIRNAVLRAAFLAADAKTQIDAGFLLRAAQLEYEAMGKVVARR
;
A
#
# COMPACT_ATOMS: atom_id res chain seq x y z
N SER A 1 14.54 18.98 -18.05
CA SER A 1 14.80 20.40 -17.71
C SER A 1 13.76 21.37 -18.28
N LYS A 2 12.44 21.07 -18.20
CA LYS A 2 11.37 22.05 -18.48
C LYS A 2 10.26 22.07 -17.43
N TRP A 3 10.21 21.04 -16.57
CA TRP A 3 9.11 20.79 -15.65
C TRP A 3 9.47 20.99 -14.16
N ILE A 4 10.75 21.22 -13.86
CA ILE A 4 11.29 21.23 -12.49
C ILE A 4 10.73 22.41 -11.65
N GLY A 5 10.86 23.64 -12.14
CA GLY A 5 10.32 24.82 -11.43
C GLY A 5 8.80 24.96 -11.52
N GLU A 6 8.15 24.21 -12.41
CA GLU A 6 6.69 24.17 -12.53
C GLU A 6 6.10 23.24 -11.45
N THR A 7 6.76 22.11 -11.19
CA THR A 7 6.41 21.19 -10.09
C THR A 7 6.48 21.86 -8.72
N GLU A 8 7.50 22.67 -8.43
CA GLU A 8 7.60 23.40 -7.14
C GLU A 8 6.47 24.41 -6.96
N LYS A 9 6.14 25.18 -8.00
CA LYS A 9 5.03 26.15 -7.95
C LYS A 9 3.69 25.45 -7.76
N ASN A 10 3.49 24.32 -8.43
CA ASN A 10 2.28 23.51 -8.29
C ASN A 10 2.17 22.92 -6.88
N LEU A 11 3.28 22.42 -6.32
CA LEU A 11 3.30 21.91 -4.94
C LEU A 11 3.08 23.02 -3.92
N ALA A 12 3.69 24.20 -4.11
CA ALA A 12 3.44 25.37 -3.26
C ALA A 12 1.96 25.76 -3.25
N ALA A 13 1.36 25.89 -4.44
CA ALA A 13 -0.06 26.20 -4.59
C ALA A 13 -0.96 25.11 -3.99
N LEU A 14 -0.56 23.84 -4.07
CA LEU A 14 -1.28 22.73 -3.43
C LEU A 14 -1.29 22.87 -1.91
N PHE A 15 -0.15 23.17 -1.29
CA PHE A 15 -0.07 23.42 0.15
C PHE A 15 -0.90 24.63 0.57
N ASP A 16 -0.81 25.74 -0.17
CA ASP A 16 -1.57 26.96 0.12
C ASP A 16 -3.09 26.72 0.02
N ALA A 17 -3.52 26.01 -1.02
CA ALA A 17 -4.93 25.66 -1.23
C ALA A 17 -5.44 24.70 -0.14
N ALA A 18 -4.64 23.72 0.26
CA ALA A 18 -5.00 22.80 1.32
C ALA A 18 -5.10 23.48 2.68
N GLU A 19 -4.22 24.44 2.97
CA GLU A 19 -4.27 25.22 4.20
C GLU A 19 -5.50 26.12 4.23
N ALA A 20 -5.77 26.84 3.14
CA ALA A 20 -6.96 27.70 3.02
C ALA A 20 -8.27 26.90 3.09
N GLY A 21 -8.28 25.67 2.58
CA GLY A 21 -9.44 24.78 2.57
C GLY A 21 -9.59 23.89 3.81
N HIS A 22 -8.65 23.96 4.77
CA HIS A 22 -8.54 22.99 5.87
C HIS A 22 -8.56 21.52 5.40
N ALA A 23 -7.93 21.25 4.27
CA ALA A 23 -7.89 19.94 3.65
C ALA A 23 -6.76 19.07 4.22
N ILE A 24 -6.96 17.75 4.16
CA ILE A 24 -5.91 16.77 4.42
C ILE A 24 -5.15 16.55 3.10
N LEU A 25 -3.82 16.63 3.16
CA LEU A 25 -2.96 16.28 2.04
C LEU A 25 -2.56 14.81 2.12
N LEU A 26 -2.71 14.08 1.02
CA LEU A 26 -2.21 12.72 0.85
C LEU A 26 -1.21 12.70 -0.30
N PHE A 27 0.03 12.33 0.00
CA PHE A 27 1.05 12.01 -0.98
C PHE A 27 1.21 10.50 -1.07
N ASP A 28 0.70 9.91 -2.15
CA ASP A 28 0.91 8.50 -2.44
C ASP A 28 2.20 8.25 -3.21
N GLU A 29 2.83 7.10 -2.95
CA GLU A 29 4.15 6.74 -3.48
C GLU A 29 5.17 7.88 -3.29
N ALA A 30 5.21 8.41 -2.06
CA ALA A 30 5.97 9.59 -1.69
C ALA A 30 7.47 9.46 -2.05
N ASP A 31 8.03 8.26 -2.11
CA ASP A 31 9.40 8.01 -2.55
C ASP A 31 9.68 8.43 -4.01
N ALA A 32 8.67 8.57 -4.87
CA ALA A 32 8.84 9.16 -6.21
C ALA A 32 9.16 10.65 -6.17
N VAL A 33 8.72 11.35 -5.12
CA VAL A 33 8.91 12.80 -4.91
C VAL A 33 10.01 13.09 -3.88
N PHE A 34 10.18 12.20 -2.90
CA PHE A 34 11.06 12.36 -1.73
C PHE A 34 12.18 11.31 -1.65
N GLY A 35 12.40 10.56 -2.73
CA GLY A 35 13.36 9.45 -2.79
C GLY A 35 14.82 9.87 -2.56
N LYS A 36 15.62 8.87 -2.16
CA LYS A 36 17.03 9.02 -1.79
C LYS A 36 17.82 9.67 -2.92
N ARG A 37 18.70 10.60 -2.51
CA ARG A 37 19.70 11.25 -3.35
C ARG A 37 20.42 10.21 -4.21
N THR A 38 20.33 10.31 -5.52
CA THR A 38 21.26 9.59 -6.41
C THR A 38 22.66 10.14 -6.16
N GLU A 39 23.65 9.26 -6.01
CA GLU A 39 25.05 9.65 -5.92
C GLU A 39 25.41 10.52 -7.13
N VAL A 40 25.81 11.76 -6.86
CA VAL A 40 26.03 12.82 -7.85
C VAL A 40 27.01 12.35 -8.92
N ARG A 41 26.52 12.16 -10.15
CA ARG A 41 27.36 11.96 -11.34
C ARG A 41 27.23 13.11 -12.34
N SER A 42 26.22 13.99 -12.19
CA SER A 42 25.94 15.08 -13.13
C SER A 42 25.38 16.34 -12.47
N SER A 43 25.47 17.48 -13.17
CA SER A 43 24.89 18.78 -12.77
C SER A 43 23.37 18.76 -12.59
N ASN A 44 22.66 17.81 -13.21
CA ASN A 44 21.24 17.57 -12.96
C ASN A 44 20.97 17.05 -11.53
N ASP A 45 21.86 16.26 -10.93
CA ASP A 45 21.66 15.68 -9.59
C ASP A 45 21.76 16.76 -8.49
N ARG A 46 22.49 17.85 -8.73
CA ARG A 46 22.56 18.98 -7.80
C ARG A 46 21.24 19.75 -7.67
N HIS A 47 20.41 19.77 -8.72
CA HIS A 47 19.15 20.52 -8.73
C HIS A 47 18.03 19.73 -8.05
N ALA A 48 17.96 18.41 -8.28
CA ALA A 48 17.04 17.51 -7.57
C ALA A 48 17.20 17.59 -6.04
N ASN A 49 18.44 17.79 -5.56
CA ASN A 49 18.73 17.96 -4.12
C ASN A 49 18.18 19.27 -3.51
N HIS A 50 18.00 20.33 -4.31
CA HIS A 50 17.40 21.58 -3.82
C HIS A 50 15.88 21.47 -3.70
N GLU A 51 15.22 20.75 -4.64
CA GLU A 51 13.77 20.54 -4.68
C GLU A 51 13.26 19.79 -3.44
N THR A 52 13.96 18.73 -3.01
CA THR A 52 13.57 17.96 -1.82
C THR A 52 13.64 18.77 -0.53
N ASN A 53 14.61 19.69 -0.42
CA ASN A 53 14.75 20.55 0.77
C ASN A 53 13.63 21.59 0.88
N TYR A 54 13.18 22.17 -0.25
CA TYR A 54 12.04 23.09 -0.25
C TYR A 54 10.75 22.39 0.18
N LEU A 55 10.47 21.21 -0.38
CA LEU A 55 9.27 20.45 -0.03
C LEU A 55 9.28 19.99 1.44
N LEU A 56 10.46 19.64 1.95
CA LEU A 56 10.66 19.38 3.37
C LEU A 56 10.27 20.57 4.24
N GLN A 57 10.75 21.76 3.89
CA GLN A 57 10.44 22.98 4.63
C GLN A 57 8.94 23.29 4.56
N ARG A 58 8.30 23.10 3.40
CA ARG A 58 6.85 23.28 3.24
C ARG A 58 6.04 22.28 4.06
N LEU A 59 6.46 21.01 4.12
CA LEU A 59 5.85 20.00 4.97
C LEU A 59 5.98 20.36 6.46
N GLU A 60 7.14 20.87 6.89
CA GLU A 60 7.36 21.32 8.27
C GLU A 60 6.51 22.55 8.64
N SER A 61 6.32 23.48 7.71
CA SER A 61 5.53 24.70 7.96
C SER A 61 4.03 24.50 7.76
N PHE A 62 3.61 23.39 7.15
CA PHE A 62 2.21 23.12 6.87
C PHE A 62 1.45 22.87 8.17
N THR A 63 0.44 23.70 8.44
CA THR A 63 -0.33 23.65 9.69
C THR A 63 -1.46 22.61 9.67
N GLY A 64 -1.70 21.97 8.51
CA GLY A 64 -2.71 20.92 8.32
C GLY A 64 -2.19 19.50 8.52
N ILE A 65 -3.05 18.51 8.23
CA ILE A 65 -2.68 17.09 8.28
C ILE A 65 -2.12 16.67 6.91
N CYS A 66 -0.88 16.18 6.91
CA CYS A 66 -0.25 15.59 5.74
C CYS A 66 0.03 14.10 5.99
N ILE A 67 -0.47 13.24 5.12
CA ILE A 67 -0.25 11.79 5.11
C ILE A 67 0.66 11.47 3.93
N LEU A 68 1.70 10.68 4.19
CA LEU A 68 2.60 10.18 3.17
C LEU A 68 2.58 8.67 3.18
N THR A 69 2.38 8.05 2.03
CA THR A 69 2.43 6.59 1.84
C THR A 69 3.61 6.24 0.94
N THR A 70 4.32 5.16 1.26
CA THR A 70 5.45 4.67 0.46
C THR A 70 5.55 3.16 0.61
N ASN A 71 5.93 2.48 -0.47
CA ASN A 71 6.30 1.07 -0.45
C ASN A 71 7.81 0.88 -0.16
N HIS A 72 8.59 1.95 -0.23
CA HIS A 72 10.04 1.94 -0.14
C HIS A 72 10.51 2.83 1.01
N ASP A 73 10.24 2.43 2.25
CA ASP A 73 10.66 3.23 3.41
C ASP A 73 12.15 3.58 3.33
N ALA A 74 12.99 2.60 2.93
CA ALA A 74 14.43 2.73 2.87
C ALA A 74 14.91 3.79 1.86
N ALA A 75 14.06 4.20 0.92
CA ALA A 75 14.32 5.28 -0.01
C ALA A 75 14.13 6.67 0.62
N ILE A 76 13.50 6.79 1.79
CA ILE A 76 13.36 8.06 2.50
C ILE A 76 14.59 8.33 3.36
N ASP A 77 15.25 9.47 3.11
CA ASP A 77 16.43 9.94 3.84
C ASP A 77 16.16 10.13 5.34
N GLU A 78 17.17 9.91 6.18
CA GLU A 78 17.05 10.01 7.63
C GLU A 78 16.65 11.42 8.09
N ALA A 79 17.16 12.47 7.45
CA ALA A 79 16.81 13.84 7.78
C ALA A 79 15.35 14.15 7.46
N PHE A 80 14.75 13.49 6.46
CA PHE A 80 13.32 13.58 6.17
C PHE A 80 12.50 12.85 7.23
N ARG A 81 12.89 11.61 7.55
CA ARG A 81 12.21 10.78 8.56
C ARG A 81 12.11 11.47 9.92
N ARG A 82 13.18 12.15 10.36
CA ARG A 82 13.21 12.87 11.65
C ARG A 82 12.19 14.02 11.75
N ARG A 83 11.66 14.51 10.62
CA ARG A 83 10.71 15.63 10.55
C ARG A 83 9.26 15.19 10.51
N LEU A 84 9.00 13.91 10.23
CA LEU A 84 7.65 13.34 10.28
C LEU A 84 7.26 13.09 11.74
N SER A 85 6.08 13.57 12.13
CA SER A 85 5.59 13.47 13.51
C SER A 85 5.25 12.03 13.92
N VAL A 86 4.74 11.22 12.98
CA VAL A 86 4.29 9.84 13.24
C VAL A 86 4.76 8.93 12.12
N HIS A 87 5.26 7.76 12.49
CA HIS A 87 5.68 6.70 11.57
C HIS A 87 4.83 5.46 11.83
N VAL A 88 3.93 5.15 10.90
CA VAL A 88 3.10 3.94 10.97
C VAL A 88 3.67 2.91 10.00
N ARG A 89 4.09 1.76 10.53
CA ARG A 89 4.55 0.63 9.70
C ARG A 89 3.43 -0.39 9.51
N PHE A 90 3.32 -0.89 8.29
CA PHE A 90 2.40 -1.98 7.92
C PHE A 90 3.22 -3.23 7.58
N PRO A 91 3.64 -4.02 8.59
CA PRO A 91 4.32 -5.29 8.33
C PRO A 91 3.39 -6.28 7.63
N MET A 92 3.96 -7.40 7.20
CA MET A 92 3.15 -8.52 6.73
C MET A 92 2.22 -8.98 7.85
N PRO A 93 0.91 -9.15 7.60
CA PRO A 93 -0.05 -9.49 8.65
C PRO A 93 0.26 -10.88 9.20
N GLU A 94 0.11 -11.07 10.51
CA GLU A 94 0.23 -12.36 11.20
C GLU A 94 -0.96 -13.29 10.91
N ALA A 95 -0.90 -14.56 11.34
CA ALA A 95 -1.93 -15.55 11.00
C ALA A 95 -3.34 -15.15 11.45
N ASP A 96 -3.48 -14.58 12.66
CA ASP A 96 -4.75 -14.10 13.19
C ASP A 96 -5.26 -12.85 12.46
N GLU A 97 -4.36 -11.96 12.06
CA GLU A 97 -4.68 -10.80 11.23
C GLU A 97 -5.12 -11.23 9.83
N ARG A 98 -4.43 -12.21 9.21
CA ARG A 98 -4.83 -12.80 7.93
C ARG A 98 -6.19 -13.47 8.01
N LYS A 99 -6.49 -14.19 9.10
CA LYS A 99 -7.84 -14.73 9.35
C LYS A 99 -8.90 -13.61 9.35
N ARG A 100 -8.66 -12.51 10.08
CA ARG A 100 -9.57 -11.36 10.10
C ARG A 100 -9.71 -10.71 8.71
N LEU A 101 -8.63 -10.63 7.95
CA LEU A 101 -8.66 -10.13 6.56
C LEU A 101 -9.52 -11.03 5.66
N TRP A 102 -9.37 -12.35 5.73
CA TRP A 102 -10.22 -13.29 4.99
C TRP A 102 -11.71 -13.11 5.32
N GLN A 103 -12.04 -12.97 6.61
CA GLN A 103 -13.41 -12.74 7.06
C GLN A 103 -13.97 -11.39 6.59
N ALA A 104 -13.15 -10.33 6.65
CA ALA A 104 -13.58 -8.97 6.33
C ALA A 104 -13.70 -8.72 4.82
N LEU A 105 -12.87 -9.39 4.00
CA LEU A 105 -12.82 -9.18 2.56
C LEU A 105 -13.91 -9.93 1.79
N ILE A 106 -14.59 -10.89 2.43
CA ILE A 106 -15.78 -11.52 1.87
C ILE A 106 -17.00 -10.61 2.12
N PRO A 107 -17.68 -10.11 1.08
CA PRO A 107 -18.86 -9.27 1.26
C PRO A 107 -19.97 -10.01 2.00
N LYS A 108 -20.65 -9.36 2.95
CA LYS A 108 -21.76 -9.97 3.72
C LYS A 108 -22.93 -10.46 2.85
N ALA A 109 -23.09 -9.88 1.65
CA ALA A 109 -24.12 -10.26 0.70
C ALA A 109 -23.68 -11.40 -0.25
N ALA A 110 -22.41 -11.81 -0.21
CA ALA A 110 -21.92 -12.90 -1.04
C ALA A 110 -22.55 -14.22 -0.57
N PRO A 111 -23.05 -15.07 -1.47
CA PRO A 111 -23.53 -16.39 -1.10
C PRO A 111 -22.35 -17.26 -0.67
N THR A 112 -22.37 -17.70 0.59
CA THR A 112 -21.31 -18.50 1.19
C THR A 112 -21.88 -19.73 1.88
N ALA A 113 -21.17 -20.86 1.78
CA ALA A 113 -21.44 -22.02 2.62
C ALA A 113 -21.20 -21.69 4.11
N SER A 114 -21.79 -22.47 5.00
CA SER A 114 -21.72 -22.24 6.45
C SER A 114 -20.31 -22.38 7.03
N GLU A 115 -19.44 -23.18 6.41
CA GLU A 115 -18.09 -23.46 6.89
C GLU A 115 -17.04 -23.06 5.85
N LEU A 116 -16.21 -22.05 6.17
CA LEU A 116 -15.19 -21.49 5.28
C LEU A 116 -13.74 -21.65 5.80
N HIS A 117 -13.56 -22.17 7.01
CA HIS A 117 -12.26 -22.51 7.63
C HIS A 117 -11.19 -21.41 7.54
N PHE A 118 -11.51 -20.18 7.98
CA PHE A 118 -10.60 -19.03 7.88
C PHE A 118 -9.29 -19.18 8.66
N ASP A 119 -9.29 -19.94 9.76
CA ASP A 119 -8.08 -20.24 10.53
C ASP A 119 -7.03 -20.94 9.66
N GLN A 120 -7.44 -21.97 8.92
CA GLN A 120 -6.55 -22.71 8.01
C GLN A 120 -5.99 -21.80 6.91
N LEU A 121 -6.82 -20.91 6.34
CA LEU A 121 -6.40 -19.97 5.31
C LEU A 121 -5.38 -18.95 5.85
N GLY A 122 -5.62 -18.44 7.07
CA GLY A 122 -4.73 -17.52 7.76
C GLY A 122 -3.38 -18.14 8.10
N GLU A 123 -3.36 -19.40 8.57
CA GLU A 123 -2.14 -20.11 8.91
C GLU A 123 -1.32 -20.54 7.69
N THR A 124 -1.98 -21.05 6.64
CA THR A 124 -1.31 -21.67 5.50
C THR A 124 -0.72 -20.66 4.52
N PHE A 125 -1.45 -19.57 4.25
CA PHE A 125 -1.11 -18.65 3.16
C PHE A 125 -0.58 -17.32 3.71
N VAL A 126 0.74 -17.19 3.77
CA VAL A 126 1.42 -15.94 4.16
C VAL A 126 1.35 -14.93 3.00
N MET A 127 0.23 -14.19 2.96
CA MET A 127 -0.16 -13.24 1.91
C MET A 127 -0.59 -11.89 2.52
N SER A 128 -0.37 -10.80 1.76
CA SER A 128 -0.84 -9.47 2.16
C SER A 128 -2.35 -9.35 1.89
N GLY A 129 -2.98 -8.30 2.44
CA GLY A 129 -4.41 -8.05 2.21
C GLY A 129 -4.79 -7.95 0.73
N GLY A 130 -3.91 -7.42 -0.12
CA GLY A 130 -4.14 -7.35 -1.56
C GLY A 130 -4.25 -8.72 -2.22
N TYR A 131 -3.34 -9.65 -1.90
CA TYR A 131 -3.39 -11.02 -2.41
C TYR A 131 -4.58 -11.80 -1.83
N ILE A 132 -4.91 -11.61 -0.55
CA ILE A 132 -6.11 -12.21 0.05
C ILE A 132 -7.38 -11.73 -0.68
N ARG A 133 -7.48 -10.43 -0.99
CA ARG A 133 -8.61 -9.87 -1.75
C ARG A 133 -8.73 -10.49 -3.14
N ASN A 134 -7.61 -10.68 -3.84
CA ASN A 134 -7.59 -11.33 -5.15
C ASN A 134 -8.05 -12.79 -5.05
N ALA A 135 -7.62 -13.51 -4.01
CA ALA A 135 -8.04 -14.89 -3.77
C ALA A 135 -9.54 -14.98 -3.48
N VAL A 136 -10.09 -14.08 -2.66
CA VAL A 136 -11.55 -14.02 -2.41
C VAL A 136 -12.31 -13.75 -3.72
N LEU A 137 -11.85 -12.80 -4.53
CA LEU A 137 -12.50 -12.48 -5.81
C LEU A 137 -12.44 -13.67 -6.77
N ARG A 138 -11.29 -14.35 -6.86
CA ARG A 138 -11.13 -15.57 -7.66
C ARG A 138 -12.04 -16.69 -7.17
N ALA A 139 -12.18 -16.90 -5.87
CA ALA A 139 -13.09 -17.89 -5.31
C ALA A 139 -14.54 -17.59 -5.69
N ALA A 140 -14.95 -16.31 -5.66
CA ALA A 140 -16.27 -15.88 -6.10
C ALA A 140 -16.53 -16.20 -7.58
N PHE A 141 -15.55 -15.97 -8.46
CA PHE A 141 -15.68 -16.32 -9.87
C PHE A 141 -15.79 -17.83 -10.10
N LEU A 142 -14.98 -18.63 -9.39
CA LEU A 142 -15.04 -20.09 -9.50
C LEU A 142 -16.39 -20.65 -9.02
N ALA A 143 -16.91 -20.12 -7.92
CA ALA A 143 -18.23 -20.50 -7.41
C ALA A 143 -19.36 -20.10 -8.38
N ALA A 144 -19.28 -18.89 -8.94
CA ALA A 144 -20.25 -18.39 -9.90
C ALA A 144 -20.27 -19.22 -11.21
N ASP A 145 -19.09 -19.61 -11.72
CA ASP A 145 -18.96 -20.49 -12.89
C ASP A 145 -19.58 -21.87 -12.63
N ALA A 146 -19.35 -22.41 -11.43
CA ALA A 146 -19.99 -23.63 -10.95
C ALA A 146 -21.47 -23.46 -10.53
N LYS A 147 -22.03 -22.24 -10.67
CA LYS A 147 -23.42 -21.87 -10.30
C LYS A 147 -23.77 -22.24 -8.86
N THR A 148 -22.82 -22.03 -7.95
CA THR A 148 -22.96 -22.34 -6.52
C THR A 148 -22.44 -21.19 -5.65
N GLN A 149 -22.52 -21.37 -4.34
CA GLN A 149 -22.00 -20.45 -3.34
C GLN A 149 -20.49 -20.65 -3.09
N ILE A 150 -19.84 -19.63 -2.54
CA ILE A 150 -18.43 -19.72 -2.14
C ILE A 150 -18.33 -20.68 -0.96
N ASP A 151 -17.56 -21.76 -1.13
CA ASP A 151 -17.26 -22.71 -0.06
C ASP A 151 -15.76 -22.71 0.29
N ALA A 152 -15.39 -23.47 1.33
CA ALA A 152 -14.01 -23.60 1.75
C ALA A 152 -13.10 -24.15 0.64
N GLY A 153 -13.62 -24.98 -0.27
CA GLY A 153 -12.88 -25.56 -1.39
C GLY A 153 -12.48 -24.50 -2.42
N PHE A 154 -13.41 -23.62 -2.81
CA PHE A 154 -13.12 -22.51 -3.71
C PHE A 154 -12.14 -21.51 -3.09
N LEU A 155 -12.30 -21.19 -1.80
CA LEU A 155 -11.35 -20.32 -1.09
C LEU A 155 -9.96 -20.92 -1.03
N LEU A 156 -9.85 -22.21 -0.67
CA LEU A 156 -8.56 -22.91 -0.61
C LEU A 156 -7.91 -22.98 -1.99
N ARG A 157 -8.67 -23.32 -3.03
CA ARG A 157 -8.16 -23.40 -4.39
C ARG A 157 -7.70 -22.03 -4.90
N ALA A 158 -8.48 -20.99 -4.66
CA ALA A 158 -8.13 -19.64 -5.07
C ALA A 158 -6.91 -19.11 -4.31
N ALA A 159 -6.82 -19.37 -2.99
CA ALA A 159 -5.65 -19.05 -2.19
C ALA A 159 -4.40 -19.74 -2.72
N GLN A 160 -4.48 -21.03 -3.06
CA GLN A 160 -3.37 -21.77 -3.64
C GLN A 160 -2.92 -21.19 -4.98
N LEU A 161 -3.86 -20.83 -5.87
CA LEU A 161 -3.53 -20.22 -7.16
C LEU A 161 -2.85 -18.85 -7.00
N GLU A 162 -3.33 -18.00 -6.08
CA GLU A 162 -2.66 -16.72 -5.79
C GLU A 162 -1.28 -16.94 -5.16
N TYR A 163 -1.14 -17.92 -4.27
CA TYR A 163 0.13 -18.25 -3.63
C TYR A 163 1.17 -18.78 -4.61
N GLU A 164 0.74 -19.62 -5.56
CA GLU A 164 1.56 -20.11 -6.67
C GLU A 164 1.95 -18.97 -7.62
N ALA A 165 1.03 -18.04 -7.93
CA ALA A 165 1.31 -16.86 -8.75
C ALA A 165 2.33 -15.90 -8.10
N MET A 166 2.43 -15.89 -6.77
CA MET A 166 3.50 -15.21 -6.02
C MET A 166 4.85 -15.94 -6.08
N GLY A 167 4.93 -17.10 -6.75
CA GLY A 167 6.13 -17.94 -6.81
C GLY A 167 6.36 -18.80 -5.57
N LYS A 168 5.36 -18.95 -4.69
CA LYS A 168 5.45 -19.77 -3.48
C LYS A 168 4.77 -21.12 -3.69
N VAL A 169 5.32 -22.18 -3.11
CA VAL A 169 4.71 -23.52 -3.14
C VAL A 169 4.18 -23.86 -1.75
N VAL A 170 2.95 -24.33 -1.67
CA VAL A 170 2.41 -24.89 -0.43
C VAL A 170 3.08 -26.25 -0.23
N ALA A 171 3.83 -26.42 0.86
CA ALA A 171 4.37 -27.73 1.21
C ALA A 171 3.20 -28.70 1.43
N ARG A 172 3.08 -29.71 0.56
CA ARG A 172 2.14 -30.81 0.78
C ARG A 172 2.59 -31.55 2.04
N ARG A 173 1.85 -31.37 3.13
CA ARG A 173 1.91 -32.29 4.28
C ARG A 173 1.04 -33.50 3.99
#